data_AF-A0ABD4S8U5-F1
#
_entry.id   AF-A0ABD4S8U5-F1
#
_cell.length_a   1.000
_cell.length_b   1.000
_cell.length_c   1.000
_cell.angle_alpha   90.00
_cell.angle_beta   90.00
_cell.angle_gamma   90.00
#
_symmetry.space_group_name_H-M   'P 1'
#
loop_
_entity.id
_entity.type
_entity.pdbx_description
1 polymer ?
#
loop_
_entity_poly.entity_id
_entity_poly.type
_entity_poly.pdbx_seq_one_letter_code
_entity_poly.pdbx_strand_id
1 'polypeptide(L)'
;MADELVLANDRDVRLVIAHWEDFYEPVVLDGITWEIERRGAPSKLEFTIVMDDILEFCEGNSVRLYYKGVGIFYGYIFQKKRDKENHIKIVAYDQLRYFKNKDTYV
;
A
#
# COMPACT_ATOMS: atom_id res chain seq x y z
N MET A 1 -19.12 -4.88 -9.43
CA MET A 1 -17.99 -5.79 -9.71
C MET A 1 -16.73 -4.99 -9.39
N ALA A 2 -16.09 -5.31 -8.28
CA ALA A 2 -14.74 -4.81 -7.98
C ALA A 2 -13.81 -5.56 -8.93
N ASP A 3 -13.08 -4.82 -9.77
CA ASP A 3 -12.04 -5.43 -10.58
C ASP A 3 -10.83 -5.63 -9.64
N GLU A 4 -10.67 -6.84 -9.13
CA GLU A 4 -9.51 -7.23 -8.33
C GLU A 4 -8.35 -7.53 -9.28
N LEU A 5 -7.27 -6.76 -9.19
CA LEU A 5 -6.08 -6.98 -10.00
C LEU A 5 -4.98 -7.55 -9.11
N VAL A 6 -4.78 -8.86 -9.22
CA VAL A 6 -3.69 -9.57 -8.54
C VAL A 6 -2.43 -9.42 -9.40
N LEU A 7 -1.54 -8.52 -8.98
CA LEU A 7 -0.24 -8.32 -9.63
C LEU A 7 0.76 -9.31 -9.02
N ALA A 8 0.80 -10.52 -9.54
CA ALA A 8 1.76 -11.54 -9.14
C ALA A 8 3.12 -11.28 -9.80
N ASN A 9 4.11 -10.88 -9.00
CA ASN A 9 5.56 -10.93 -9.22
C ASN A 9 6.06 -10.74 -10.67
N ASP A 10 5.43 -9.82 -11.40
CA ASP A 10 5.80 -9.45 -12.76
C ASP A 10 6.97 -8.46 -12.68
N ARG A 11 7.95 -8.53 -13.59
CA ARG A 11 9.12 -7.61 -13.60
C ARG A 11 8.71 -6.13 -13.69
N ASP A 12 7.47 -5.90 -14.08
CA ASP A 12 6.87 -4.60 -14.27
C ASP A 12 6.19 -4.01 -13.02
N VAL A 13 6.17 -4.72 -11.88
CA VAL A 13 5.57 -4.24 -10.64
C VAL A 13 6.64 -3.68 -9.72
N ARG A 14 6.48 -2.42 -9.30
CA ARG A 14 7.37 -1.80 -8.29
C ARG A 14 6.56 -1.20 -7.16
N LEU A 15 6.94 -1.55 -5.93
CA LEU A 15 6.34 -1.05 -4.70
C LEU A 15 7.37 -0.20 -3.96
N VAL A 16 6.99 1.03 -3.62
CA VAL A 16 7.88 1.97 -2.92
C VAL A 16 7.19 2.43 -1.64
N ILE A 17 7.89 2.30 -0.51
CA ILE A 17 7.51 2.88 0.78
C ILE A 17 8.43 4.06 1.04
N ALA A 18 7.89 5.25 1.31
CA ALA A 18 8.69 6.41 1.66
C ALA A 18 8.54 6.77 3.13
N HIS A 19 9.67 6.87 3.83
CA HIS A 19 9.78 7.30 5.21
C HIS A 19 10.64 8.57 5.26
N TRP A 20 10.01 9.74 5.37
CA TRP A 20 10.70 11.04 5.29
C TRP A 20 11.51 11.21 4.00
N GLU A 21 12.83 11.13 4.06
CA GLU A 21 13.76 11.24 2.93
C GLU A 21 14.20 9.87 2.38
N ASP A 22 13.89 8.78 3.10
CA ASP A 22 14.25 7.42 2.72
C ASP A 22 13.16 6.75 1.87
N PHE A 23 13.61 5.94 0.91
CA PHE A 23 12.75 5.19 0.01
C PHE A 23 13.14 3.72 0.04
N TYR A 24 12.17 2.86 0.31
CA TYR A 24 12.34 1.42 0.41
C TYR A 24 11.55 0.70 -0.69
N GLU A 25 12.19 -0.29 -1.31
CA GLU A 25 11.57 -1.22 -2.27
C GLU A 25 11.56 -2.63 -1.66
N PRO A 26 10.57 -2.94 -0.79
CA PRO A 26 10.57 -4.20 -0.07
C PRO A 26 10.21 -5.38 -0.98
N VAL A 27 10.73 -6.56 -0.63
CA VAL A 27 10.35 -7.82 -1.29
C VAL A 27 8.98 -8.26 -0.78
N VAL A 28 8.05 -8.48 -1.71
CA VAL A 28 6.67 -8.91 -1.43
C VAL A 28 6.57 -10.44 -1.56
N LEU A 29 5.90 -11.09 -0.61
CA LEU A 29 5.81 -12.56 -0.50
C LEU A 29 4.66 -13.15 -1.31
N ASP A 30 3.42 -12.77 -0.99
CA ASP A 30 2.19 -13.36 -1.55
C ASP A 30 1.63 -12.57 -2.74
N GLY A 31 2.38 -11.59 -3.24
CA GLY A 31 1.92 -10.62 -4.22
C GLY A 31 1.20 -9.43 -3.59
N ILE A 32 0.67 -8.57 -4.47
CA ILE A 32 0.04 -7.30 -4.11
C ILE A 32 -1.42 -7.35 -4.53
N THR A 33 -2.33 -7.12 -3.59
CA THR A 33 -3.76 -7.00 -3.85
C THR A 33 -4.13 -5.52 -3.87
N TRP A 34 -4.57 -5.04 -5.04
CA TRP A 34 -5.08 -3.69 -5.21
C TRP A 34 -6.57 -3.74 -5.56
N GLU A 35 -7.40 -3.24 -4.64
CA GLU A 35 -8.85 -3.16 -4.80
C GLU A 35 -9.25 -1.74 -5.19
N ILE A 36 -9.92 -1.61 -6.35
CA ILE A 36 -10.48 -0.35 -6.84
C ILE A 36 -11.99 -0.46 -6.91
N GLU A 37 -12.68 0.50 -6.31
CA GLU A 37 -14.12 0.64 -6.46
C GLU A 37 -14.48 1.78 -7.43
N ARG A 38 -15.46 1.53 -8.32
CA ARG A 38 -15.84 2.49 -9.37
C ARG A 38 -16.56 3.74 -8.86
N ARG A 39 -17.06 3.79 -7.60
CA ARG A 39 -17.78 4.96 -7.05
C ARG A 39 -17.60 5.15 -5.55
N GLY A 40 -16.77 6.14 -5.19
CA GLY A 40 -16.83 6.83 -3.89
C GLY A 40 -16.27 6.07 -2.68
N ALA A 41 -15.69 4.90 -2.84
CA ALA A 41 -14.92 4.23 -1.78
C ALA A 41 -13.41 4.41 -2.03
N PRO A 42 -12.60 4.49 -0.96
CA PRO A 42 -11.16 4.59 -1.10
C PRO A 42 -10.60 3.32 -1.74
N SER A 43 -9.63 3.46 -2.65
CA SER A 43 -8.87 2.31 -3.10
C SER A 43 -8.01 1.77 -1.95
N LYS A 44 -7.88 0.45 -1.93
CA LYS A 44 -7.21 -0.28 -0.85
C LYS A 44 -6.09 -1.11 -1.45
N LEU A 45 -4.93 -1.00 -0.82
CA LEU A 45 -3.74 -1.76 -1.19
C LEU A 45 -3.36 -2.65 0.00
N GLU A 46 -3.33 -3.95 -0.22
CA GLU A 46 -2.84 -4.93 0.75
C GLU A 46 -1.65 -5.69 0.20
N PHE A 47 -0.60 -5.84 1.02
CA PHE A 47 0.58 -6.60 0.66
C PHE A 47 1.30 -7.11 1.91
N THR A 48 2.05 -8.20 1.75
CA THR A 48 2.88 -8.79 2.80
C THR A 48 4.34 -8.71 2.40
N ILE A 49 5.18 -8.14 3.27
CA ILE A 49 6.63 -8.05 3.05
C ILE A 49 7.39 -8.92 4.04
N VAL A 50 8.60 -9.33 3.66
CA VAL A 50 9.58 -9.89 4.59
C VAL A 50 10.24 -8.75 5.36
N MET A 51 10.35 -8.87 6.69
CA MET A 51 11.08 -7.90 7.50
C MET A 51 12.58 -7.95 7.16
N ASP A 52 13.16 -6.78 7.00
CA ASP A 52 14.59 -6.54 6.87
C ASP A 52 15.01 -5.57 7.98
N ASP A 53 16.23 -5.68 8.48
CA ASP A 53 16.75 -4.85 9.57
C ASP A 53 16.87 -3.37 9.18
N ILE A 54 16.88 -3.08 7.87
CA ILE A 54 16.99 -1.72 7.31
C ILE A 54 15.61 -1.08 7.09
N LEU A 55 14.52 -1.86 7.11
CA LEU A 55 13.17 -1.38 6.79
C LEU A 55 12.54 -0.62 7.97
N GLU A 56 12.84 0.68 8.06
CA GLU A 56 12.23 1.58 9.04
C GLU A 56 11.05 2.34 8.44
N PHE A 57 9.83 1.86 8.73
CA PHE A 57 8.60 2.55 8.35
C PHE A 57 7.49 2.43 9.42
N CYS A 58 6.61 3.42 9.41
CA CYS A 58 5.53 3.61 10.38
C CYS A 58 4.19 3.83 9.67
N GLU A 59 3.10 3.67 10.43
CA GLU A 59 1.77 4.11 10.00
C GLU A 59 1.81 5.60 9.67
N GLY A 60 1.13 6.00 8.60
CA GLY A 60 1.19 7.34 8.02
C GLY A 60 2.30 7.56 6.98
N ASN A 61 3.21 6.62 6.77
CA ASN A 61 4.15 6.68 5.66
C ASN A 61 3.45 6.47 4.31
N SER A 62 4.00 7.08 3.26
CA SER A 62 3.40 6.98 1.93
C SER A 62 3.82 5.70 1.22
N VAL A 63 2.90 5.12 0.47
CA VAL A 63 3.11 3.93 -0.37
C VAL A 63 2.73 4.25 -1.80
N ARG A 64 3.58 3.83 -2.73
CA ARG A 64 3.36 3.98 -4.17
C ARG A 64 3.46 2.62 -4.84
N LEU A 65 2.48 2.31 -5.68
CA LEU A 65 2.54 1.15 -6.54
C LEU A 65 2.66 1.61 -7.99
N TYR A 66 3.63 1.03 -8.69
CA TYR A 66 3.84 1.22 -10.11
C TYR A 66 3.60 -0.10 -10.84
N TYR A 67 2.91 -0.04 -11.97
CA TYR A 67 2.79 -1.13 -12.92
C TYR A 67 3.25 -0.64 -14.29
N LYS A 68 4.23 -1.32 -14.88
CA LYS A 68 4.85 -0.95 -16.17
C LYS A 68 5.39 0.49 -16.19
N GLY A 69 5.94 0.92 -15.06
CA GLY A 69 6.45 2.29 -14.87
C GLY A 69 5.37 3.36 -14.67
N VAL A 70 4.08 3.00 -14.74
CA VAL A 70 2.96 3.92 -14.48
C VAL A 70 2.55 3.81 -13.02
N GLY A 71 2.49 4.95 -12.32
CA GLY A 71 1.98 5.00 -10.94
C GLY A 71 0.48 4.73 -10.91
N ILE A 72 0.08 3.61 -10.34
CA ILE A 72 -1.31 3.16 -10.29
C ILE A 72 -1.96 3.35 -8.92
N PHE A 73 -1.15 3.44 -7.84
CA PHE A 73 -1.63 3.71 -6.50
C PHE A 73 -0.72 4.71 -5.78
N TYR A 74 -1.34 5.62 -5.04
CA TYR A 74 -0.68 6.53 -4.11
C TYR A 74 -1.54 6.64 -2.85
N GLY A 75 -0.98 6.24 -1.72
CA GLY A 75 -1.72 6.21 -0.46
C GLY A 75 -0.79 6.20 0.75
N TYR A 76 -1.37 5.94 1.91
CA TYR A 76 -0.65 5.94 3.19
C TYR A 76 -0.89 4.63 3.93
N ILE A 77 0.15 4.14 4.61
CA ILE A 77 0.07 2.98 5.49
C ILE A 77 -0.91 3.30 6.61
N PHE A 78 -1.98 2.52 6.69
CA PHE A 78 -2.99 2.66 7.73
C PHE A 78 -2.78 1.67 8.86
N GLN A 79 -2.39 0.44 8.52
CA GLN A 79 -2.15 -0.60 9.51
C GLN A 79 -0.97 -1.46 9.07
N LYS A 80 -0.12 -1.82 10.05
CA LYS A 80 0.85 -2.90 9.90
C LYS A 80 0.62 -3.98 10.96
N LYS A 81 0.66 -5.25 10.55
CA LYS A 81 0.59 -6.41 11.44
C LYS A 81 1.83 -7.27 11.22
N ARG A 82 2.53 -7.57 12.30
CA ARG A 82 3.69 -8.46 12.28
C ARG A 82 3.25 -9.88 12.65
N ASP A 83 3.76 -10.87 11.93
CA ASP A 83 3.58 -12.28 12.25
C ASP A 83 4.84 -12.87 12.91
N LYS A 84 4.73 -14.07 13.47
CA LYS A 84 5.82 -14.79 14.16
C LYS A 84 6.97 -15.18 13.23
N GLU A 85 6.73 -15.22 11.92
CA GLU A 85 7.72 -15.55 10.88
C GLU A 85 8.44 -14.32 10.31
N ASN A 86 8.43 -13.18 11.01
CA ASN A 86 9.01 -11.91 10.54
C ASN A 86 8.37 -11.37 9.25
N HIS A 87 7.12 -11.73 8.98
CA HIS A 87 6.34 -11.14 7.90
C HIS A 87 5.57 -9.93 8.42
N ILE A 88 5.46 -8.88 7.59
CA ILE A 88 4.67 -7.69 7.89
C ILE A 88 3.57 -7.55 6.85
N LYS A 89 2.33 -7.79 7.29
CA LYS A 89 1.14 -7.49 6.49
C LYS A 89 0.80 -6.02 6.64
N ILE A 90 0.67 -5.33 5.52
CA ILE A 90 0.46 -3.89 5.44
C ILE A 90 -0.84 -3.62 4.69
N VAL A 91 -1.63 -2.70 5.23
CA VAL A 91 -2.85 -2.17 4.59
C VAL A 91 -2.67 -0.68 4.39
N ALA A 92 -2.78 -0.22 3.16
CA ALA A 92 -2.71 1.18 2.77
C ALA A 92 -3.99 1.62 2.06
N TYR A 93 -4.37 2.88 2.25
CA TYR A 93 -5.51 3.49 1.57
C TYR A 93 -5.09 4.76 0.84
N ASP A 94 -5.77 5.05 -0.27
CA ASP A 94 -5.62 6.33 -0.95
C ASP A 94 -6.22 7.51 -0.16
N GLN A 95 -5.93 8.72 -0.63
CA GLN A 95 -6.39 9.96 -0.01
C GLN A 95 -7.92 10.17 -0.12
N LEU A 96 -8.64 9.40 -0.97
CA LEU A 96 -10.10 9.49 -1.08
C LEU A 96 -10.82 9.03 0.20
N ARG A 97 -10.14 8.29 1.08
CA ARG A 97 -10.62 7.99 2.43
C ARG A 97 -10.90 9.28 3.23
N TYR A 98 -10.06 10.31 3.06
CA TYR A 98 -10.22 11.59 3.74
C TYR A 98 -11.21 12.53 3.05
N PHE A 99 -11.57 12.25 1.79
CA PHE A 99 -12.59 13.04 1.08
C PHE A 99 -14.01 12.76 1.62
N LYS A 100 -14.25 11.58 2.18
CA LYS A 100 -15.51 11.18 2.82
C LYS A 100 -15.66 11.60 4.29
N ASN A 101 -14.67 12.27 4.87
CA ASN A 101 -14.64 12.60 6.30
C ASN A 101 -14.43 14.11 6.54
N LYS A 102 -15.28 14.93 5.93
CA LYS A 102 -15.50 16.33 6.31
C LYS A 102 -16.97 16.57 6.62
N ASP A 103 -17.45 15.95 7.69
CA ASP A 103 -18.35 16.65 8.61
C ASP A 103 -17.49 17.12 9.80
N THR A 104 -16.72 18.18 9.56
CA THR A 104 -16.20 18.98 10.67
C THR A 104 -17.36 19.83 11.16
N TYR A 105 -17.98 19.45 12.27
CA TYR A 105 -18.80 20.38 13.07
C TYR A 105 -17.86 21.49 13.59
N VAL A 106 -18.16 22.74 13.25
CA VAL A 106 -17.61 23.95 13.90
C VAL A 106 -18.40 24.21 15.17
#